data_AF-A0A0P7GNU7-F1
#
_entry.id   AF-A0A0P7GNU7-F1
#
_cell.length_a   1.000
_cell.length_b   1.000
_cell.length_c   1.000
_cell.angle_alpha   90.00
_cell.angle_beta   90.00
_cell.angle_gamma   90.00
#
_symmetry.space_group_name_H-M   'P 1'
#
loop_
_entity.id
_entity.type
_entity.pdbx_description
1 polymer ?
#
loop_
_entity_poly.entity_id
_entity_poly.type
_entity_poly.pdbx_seq_one_letter_code
_entity_poly.pdbx_strand_id
1 'polypeptide(L)'
;MSAASPSAVSRVFTAVIAGASIPMALIIPAWITAGRILVGADGRLVTVFALTAGPLLAVLMLTAAVKITAGAAARTPFGAPMKTSVLLLANWFLGGIFGFFVPDFGTPQAGSVFSSLAGPEVLGYSAALANPFGIATLFITVVVLVRAFRDASRSRSIGVIRR
;
A
#
# COMPACT_ATOMS: atom_id res chain seq x y z
N MET A 1 -8.43 33.31 10.76
CA MET A 1 -9.24 32.59 9.75
C MET A 1 -9.70 31.28 10.37
N SER A 2 -11.01 31.12 10.60
CA SER A 2 -11.58 29.87 11.12
C SER A 2 -11.43 28.78 10.06
N ALA A 3 -10.79 27.65 10.39
CA ALA A 3 -10.72 26.52 9.48
C ALA A 3 -12.14 25.99 9.26
N ALA A 4 -12.60 25.97 8.01
CA ALA A 4 -13.90 25.42 7.67
C ALA A 4 -14.01 23.98 8.19
N SER A 5 -15.13 23.65 8.83
CA SER A 5 -15.41 22.31 9.33
C SER A 5 -15.28 21.29 8.18
N PRO A 6 -14.59 20.15 8.38
CA PRO A 6 -14.46 19.13 7.36
C PRO A 6 -15.82 18.65 6.86
N SER A 7 -15.97 18.47 5.55
CA SER A 7 -17.21 17.96 4.95
C SER A 7 -17.52 16.55 5.45
N ALA A 8 -18.80 16.15 5.43
CA ALA A 8 -19.21 14.79 5.78
C ALA A 8 -18.47 13.73 4.95
N VAL A 9 -18.29 14.00 3.65
CA VAL A 9 -17.53 13.14 2.72
C VAL A 9 -16.08 12.96 3.19
N SER A 10 -15.39 14.05 3.57
CA SER A 10 -14.02 13.97 4.06
C SER A 10 -13.91 13.13 5.33
N ARG A 11 -14.86 13.27 6.27
CA ARG A 11 -14.88 12.46 7.50
C ARG A 11 -15.06 10.97 7.19
N VAL A 12 -16.05 10.63 6.37
CA VAL A 12 -16.30 9.24 5.96
C VAL A 12 -15.07 8.66 5.25
N PHE A 13 -14.49 9.38 4.31
CA PHE A 13 -13.29 8.94 3.60
C PHE A 13 -12.14 8.65 4.58
N THR A 14 -11.85 9.57 5.50
CA THR A 14 -10.75 9.37 6.46
C THR A 14 -11.00 8.23 7.44
N ALA A 15 -12.26 7.95 7.79
CA ALA A 15 -12.65 6.84 8.63
C ALA A 15 -12.50 5.51 7.88
N VAL A 16 -13.01 5.41 6.65
CA VAL A 16 -12.90 4.21 5.82
C VAL A 16 -11.44 3.86 5.58
N ILE A 17 -10.60 4.82 5.19
CA ILE A 17 -9.17 4.57 4.96
C ILE A 17 -8.46 4.13 6.24
N ALA A 18 -8.79 4.71 7.40
CA ALA A 18 -8.21 4.30 8.67
C ALA A 18 -8.60 2.85 9.04
N GLY A 19 -9.87 2.49 8.86
CA GLY A 19 -10.38 1.13 9.10
C GLY A 19 -9.82 0.10 8.13
N ALA A 20 -9.65 0.47 6.85
CA ALA A 20 -9.12 -0.40 5.81
C ALA A 20 -7.58 -0.52 5.81
N SER A 21 -6.86 0.32 6.57
CA SER A 21 -5.40 0.38 6.48
C SER A 21 -4.70 -0.95 6.82
N ILE A 22 -5.18 -1.71 7.80
CA ILE A 22 -4.63 -3.03 8.17
C ILE A 22 -4.88 -4.08 7.07
N PRO A 23 -6.12 -4.32 6.59
CA PRO A 23 -6.32 -5.28 5.51
C PRO A 23 -5.58 -4.87 4.23
N MET A 24 -5.52 -3.58 3.89
CA MET A 24 -4.73 -3.08 2.75
C MET A 24 -3.24 -3.40 2.89
N ALA A 25 -2.69 -3.34 4.11
CA ALA A 25 -1.30 -3.66 4.42
C ALA A 25 -0.95 -5.14 4.29
N LEU A 26 -1.94 -6.04 4.27
CA LEU A 26 -1.75 -7.47 4.04
C LEU A 26 -1.99 -7.83 2.57
N ILE A 27 -3.04 -7.26 1.97
CA ILE A 27 -3.47 -7.58 0.60
C ILE A 27 -2.42 -7.16 -0.42
N ILE A 28 -1.84 -5.96 -0.30
CA ILE A 28 -0.90 -5.46 -1.31
C ILE A 28 0.40 -6.28 -1.39
N PRO A 29 1.10 -6.58 -0.28
CA PRO A 29 2.28 -7.43 -0.34
C PRO A 29 1.97 -8.83 -0.86
N ALA A 30 0.84 -9.41 -0.47
CA ALA A 30 0.40 -10.71 -0.98
C ALA A 30 0.12 -10.65 -2.50
N TRP A 31 -0.56 -9.61 -2.97
CA TRP A 31 -0.85 -9.36 -4.38
C TRP A 31 0.43 -9.20 -5.21
N ILE A 32 1.37 -8.37 -4.78
CA ILE A 32 2.66 -8.18 -5.47
C ILE A 32 3.46 -9.48 -5.53
N THR A 33 3.42 -10.27 -4.45
CA THR A 33 4.16 -11.52 -4.34
C THR A 33 3.58 -12.62 -5.22
N ALA A 34 2.26 -12.81 -5.15
CA ALA A 34 1.59 -14.02 -5.63
C ALA A 34 0.36 -13.75 -6.52
N GLY A 35 -0.01 -12.50 -6.79
CA GLY A 35 -1.22 -12.16 -7.55
C GLY A 35 -1.25 -12.79 -8.95
N ARG A 36 -0.08 -12.92 -9.58
CA ARG A 36 0.09 -13.61 -10.88
C ARG A 36 -0.17 -15.13 -10.84
N ILE A 37 -0.11 -15.79 -9.69
CA ILE A 37 -0.51 -17.21 -9.57
C ILE A 37 -2.00 -17.38 -9.90
N LEU A 38 -2.83 -16.37 -9.62
CA LEU A 38 -4.28 -16.42 -9.88
C LEU A 38 -4.60 -16.53 -11.38
N VAL A 39 -3.66 -16.21 -12.26
CA VAL A 39 -3.78 -16.34 -13.72
C VAL A 39 -2.87 -17.43 -14.28
N GLY A 40 -2.35 -18.32 -13.44
CA GLY A 40 -1.46 -19.42 -13.85
C GLY A 40 -0.05 -18.99 -14.27
N ALA A 41 0.35 -17.77 -13.93
CA ALA A 41 1.68 -17.25 -14.21
C ALA A 41 2.57 -17.39 -12.97
N ASP A 42 3.05 -18.61 -12.71
CA ASP A 42 3.96 -18.92 -11.61
C ASP A 42 5.40 -19.16 -12.11
N GLY A 43 6.38 -18.77 -11.29
CA GLY A 43 7.78 -18.96 -11.59
C GLY A 43 8.67 -18.69 -10.38
N ARG A 44 9.98 -18.57 -10.60
CA ARG A 44 10.96 -18.47 -9.52
C ARG A 44 10.85 -17.17 -8.73
N LEU A 45 10.36 -16.10 -9.36
CA LEU A 45 10.28 -14.78 -8.73
C LEU A 45 9.21 -14.76 -7.62
N VAL A 46 8.19 -15.63 -7.67
CA VAL A 46 7.18 -15.69 -6.58
C VAL A 46 7.90 -16.09 -5.30
N THR A 47 8.71 -17.14 -5.36
CA THR A 47 9.47 -17.65 -4.20
C THR A 47 10.44 -16.59 -3.69
N VAL A 48 11.15 -15.91 -4.59
CA VAL A 48 12.07 -14.82 -4.20
C VAL A 48 11.30 -13.72 -3.46
N PHE A 49 10.18 -13.26 -3.99
CA PHE A 49 9.37 -12.22 -3.35
C PHE A 49 8.78 -12.71 -2.02
N ALA A 50 8.30 -13.96 -1.94
CA ALA A 50 7.74 -14.54 -0.73
C ALA A 50 8.76 -14.63 0.41
N LEU A 51 10.06 -14.80 0.10
CA LEU A 51 11.13 -14.86 1.08
C LEU A 51 11.77 -13.50 1.39
N THR A 52 11.57 -12.48 0.54
CA THR A 52 12.28 -11.20 0.65
C THR A 52 11.35 -9.99 0.61
N ALA A 53 10.99 -9.52 -0.59
CA ALA A 53 10.26 -8.28 -0.81
C ALA A 53 8.85 -8.28 -0.20
N GLY A 54 8.13 -9.40 -0.28
CA GLY A 54 6.80 -9.58 0.28
C GLY A 54 6.78 -9.38 1.80
N PRO A 55 7.55 -10.16 2.59
CA PRO A 55 7.65 -9.97 4.03
C PRO A 55 8.12 -8.56 4.42
N LEU A 56 9.13 -8.02 3.73
CA LEU A 56 9.63 -6.67 3.99
C LEU A 56 8.53 -5.63 3.80
N LEU A 57 7.84 -5.66 2.67
CA LEU A 57 6.76 -4.72 2.36
C LEU A 57 5.59 -4.87 3.34
N ALA A 58 5.24 -6.10 3.71
CA ALA A 58 4.22 -6.38 4.72
C ALA A 58 4.56 -5.77 6.07
N VAL A 59 5.80 -5.94 6.55
CA VAL A 59 6.24 -5.34 7.82
C VAL A 59 6.15 -3.81 7.76
N LEU A 60 6.63 -3.19 6.68
CA LEU A 60 6.57 -1.72 6.52
C LEU A 60 5.13 -1.22 6.50
N MET A 61 4.27 -1.83 5.69
CA MET A 61 2.87 -1.42 5.54
C MET A 61 2.06 -1.69 6.82
N LEU A 62 2.25 -2.83 7.48
CA LEU A 62 1.57 -3.16 8.74
C LEU A 62 2.00 -2.21 9.86
N THR A 63 3.29 -1.89 9.96
CA THR A 63 3.78 -0.94 10.95
C THR A 63 3.13 0.42 10.76
N ALA A 64 3.03 0.89 9.52
CA ALA A 64 2.32 2.13 9.21
C ALA A 64 0.83 2.04 9.56
N ALA A 65 0.16 0.97 9.14
CA ALA A 65 -1.27 0.75 9.37
C ALA A 65 -1.62 0.73 10.87
N VAL A 66 -0.87 -0.03 11.67
CA VAL A 66 -1.06 -0.08 13.14
C VAL A 66 -0.95 1.31 13.75
N LYS A 67 0.04 2.12 13.35
CA LYS A 67 0.18 3.50 13.84
C LYS A 67 -0.98 4.40 13.39
N ILE A 68 -1.44 4.24 12.15
CA ILE A 68 -2.56 5.00 11.59
C ILE A 68 -3.86 4.66 12.31
N THR A 69 -4.19 3.38 12.46
CA THR A 69 -5.40 2.91 13.15
C THR A 69 -5.39 3.30 14.61
N ALA A 70 -4.28 3.11 15.33
CA ALA A 70 -4.16 3.53 16.73
C ALA A 70 -4.31 5.05 16.88
N GLY A 71 -3.69 5.83 15.99
CA GLY A 71 -3.84 7.29 15.97
C GLY A 71 -5.25 7.76 15.63
N ALA A 72 -5.97 7.04 14.76
CA ALA A 72 -7.37 7.31 14.43
C ALA A 72 -8.32 6.95 15.57
N ALA A 73 -8.06 5.85 16.29
CA ALA A 73 -8.83 5.41 17.46
C ALA A 73 -8.75 6.40 18.63
N ALA A 74 -7.64 7.13 18.75
CA ALA A 74 -7.46 8.18 19.75
C ALA A 74 -8.19 9.50 19.42
N ARG A 75 -8.92 9.57 18.29
CA ARG A 75 -9.62 10.78 17.83
C ARG A 75 -11.13 10.55 17.83
N THR A 76 -11.86 11.61 18.15
CA THR A 76 -13.32 11.65 18.04
C THR A 76 -13.70 12.82 17.12
N PRO A 77 -14.29 12.56 15.94
CA PRO A 77 -14.63 11.25 15.37
C PRO A 77 -13.41 10.44 14.91
N PHE A 78 -13.58 9.12 14.77
CA PHE A 78 -12.55 8.21 14.25
C PHE A 78 -12.13 8.63 12.83
N GLY A 79 -10.82 8.73 12.60
CA GLY A 79 -10.29 9.03 11.27
C GLY A 79 -8.81 9.34 11.24
N ALA A 80 -8.16 8.94 10.14
CA ALA A 80 -6.78 9.30 9.86
C ALA A 80 -6.68 10.75 9.33
N PRO A 81 -5.51 11.42 9.45
CA PRO A 81 -5.31 12.71 8.78
C PRO A 81 -5.54 12.59 7.27
N MET A 82 -6.23 13.58 6.67
CA MET A 82 -6.56 13.56 5.23
C MET A 82 -5.35 13.29 4.32
N LYS A 83 -4.20 13.93 4.61
CA LYS A 83 -2.96 13.71 3.84
C LYS A 83 -2.52 12.24 3.90
N THR A 84 -2.57 11.64 5.08
CA THR A 84 -2.22 10.23 5.30
C THR A 84 -3.20 9.31 4.58
N SER A 85 -4.50 9.65 4.58
CA SER A 85 -5.52 8.90 3.85
C SER A 85 -5.30 8.92 2.34
N VAL A 86 -4.96 10.07 1.75
CA VAL A 86 -4.64 10.19 0.33
C VAL A 86 -3.37 9.42 -0.03
N LEU A 87 -2.33 9.49 0.80
CA LEU A 87 -1.09 8.75 0.58
C LEU A 87 -1.30 7.23 0.67
N LEU A 88 -2.13 6.76 1.61
CA LEU A 88 -2.50 5.34 1.70
C LEU A 88 -3.27 4.87 0.46
N LEU A 89 -4.21 5.68 -0.02
CA LEU A 89 -4.95 5.37 -1.24
C LEU A 89 -4.01 5.30 -2.45
N ALA A 90 -3.11 6.27 -2.60
CA ALA A 90 -2.10 6.27 -3.65
C ALA A 90 -1.17 5.04 -3.56
N ASN A 91 -0.74 4.66 -2.35
CA ASN A 91 0.04 3.44 -2.14
C ASN A 91 -0.70 2.19 -2.61
N TRP A 92 -2.00 2.10 -2.31
CA TRP A 92 -2.82 0.97 -2.72
C TRP A 92 -2.94 0.86 -4.24
N PHE A 93 -3.18 1.99 -4.93
CA PHE A 93 -3.22 2.03 -6.38
C PHE A 93 -1.86 1.67 -7.00
N LEU A 94 -0.77 2.25 -6.51
CA LEU A 94 0.57 1.97 -7.03
C LEU A 94 0.96 0.51 -6.80
N GLY A 95 0.70 -0.04 -5.61
CA GLY A 95 0.96 -1.45 -5.32
C GLY A 95 0.09 -2.41 -6.15
N GLY A 96 -1.17 -2.03 -6.40
CA GLY A 96 -2.06 -2.77 -7.28
C GLY A 96 -1.53 -2.83 -8.72
N ILE A 97 -1.17 -1.67 -9.28
CA ILE A 97 -0.59 -1.53 -10.62
C ILE A 97 0.75 -2.29 -10.70
N PHE A 98 1.59 -2.17 -9.68
CA PHE A 98 2.86 -2.90 -9.63
C PHE A 98 2.65 -4.41 -9.69
N GLY A 99 1.80 -4.98 -8.81
CA GLY A 99 1.53 -6.41 -8.83
C GLY A 99 0.86 -6.90 -10.13
N PHE A 100 0.12 -6.02 -10.82
CA PHE A 100 -0.45 -6.31 -12.14
C PHE A 100 0.61 -6.46 -13.23
N PHE A 101 1.64 -5.61 -13.21
CA PHE A 101 2.70 -5.61 -14.21
C PHE A 101 3.90 -6.49 -13.86
N VAL A 102 4.14 -6.83 -12.59
CA VAL A 102 5.27 -7.70 -12.19
C VAL A 102 5.21 -9.03 -12.93
N PRO A 103 6.18 -9.31 -13.81
CA PRO A 103 6.27 -10.60 -14.47
C PRO A 103 7.04 -11.60 -13.61
N ASP A 104 6.71 -12.88 -13.74
CA ASP A 104 7.60 -13.96 -13.33
C ASP A 104 8.54 -14.39 -14.46
N PHE A 105 9.51 -15.22 -14.12
CA PHE A 105 10.48 -15.82 -15.02
C PHE A 105 10.82 -17.27 -14.60
N GLY A 106 11.31 -18.07 -15.55
CA GLY A 106 11.91 -19.38 -15.28
C GLY A 106 11.00 -20.59 -15.51
N THR A 107 9.79 -20.38 -16.00
CA THR A 107 8.84 -21.42 -16.46
C THR A 107 8.29 -21.03 -17.83
N PRO A 108 7.79 -21.97 -18.65
CA PRO A 108 7.12 -21.65 -19.92
C PRO A 108 5.85 -20.81 -19.76
N GLN A 109 5.21 -20.87 -18.59
CA GLN A 109 4.00 -20.12 -18.22
C GLN A 109 4.32 -18.78 -17.53
N ALA A 110 5.61 -18.44 -17.40
CA ALA A 110 6.04 -17.23 -16.72
C ALA A 110 5.50 -15.97 -17.41
N GLY A 111 4.90 -15.09 -16.62
CA GLY A 111 4.30 -13.85 -17.10
C GLY A 111 3.83 -12.97 -15.95
N SER A 112 3.17 -11.87 -16.28
CA SER A 112 2.45 -11.03 -15.33
C SER A 112 0.94 -11.20 -15.50
N VAL A 113 0.15 -10.62 -14.59
CA VAL A 113 -1.30 -10.54 -14.77
C VAL A 113 -1.64 -9.83 -16.08
N PHE A 114 -0.90 -8.78 -16.44
CA PHE A 114 -1.09 -8.07 -17.71
C PHE A 114 -0.85 -8.96 -18.92
N SER A 115 0.29 -9.67 -19.01
CA SER A 115 0.59 -10.50 -20.18
C SER A 115 -0.34 -11.70 -20.30
N SER A 116 -0.85 -12.23 -19.18
CA SER A 116 -1.87 -13.30 -19.22
C SER A 116 -3.20 -12.83 -19.82
N LEU A 117 -3.52 -11.53 -19.73
CA LEU A 117 -4.76 -10.96 -20.27
C LEU A 117 -4.59 -10.38 -21.67
N ALA A 118 -3.44 -9.79 -21.97
CA ALA A 118 -3.18 -9.04 -23.20
C ALA A 118 -2.29 -9.77 -24.21
N GLY A 119 -1.73 -10.94 -23.85
CA GLY A 119 -0.90 -11.77 -24.72
C GLY A 119 0.58 -11.82 -24.30
N PRO A 120 1.31 -12.89 -24.64
CA PRO A 120 2.74 -13.02 -24.30
C PRO A 120 3.63 -11.92 -24.90
N GLU A 121 3.24 -11.35 -26.03
CA GLU A 121 3.97 -10.31 -26.77
C GLU A 121 4.15 -9.01 -25.97
N VAL A 122 3.28 -8.75 -24.99
CA VAL A 122 3.37 -7.55 -24.14
C VAL A 122 4.22 -7.74 -22.88
N LEU A 123 4.85 -8.91 -22.70
CA LEU A 123 5.69 -9.20 -21.53
C LEU A 123 6.85 -8.19 -21.37
N GLY A 124 7.40 -7.68 -22.48
CA GLY A 124 8.41 -6.62 -22.44
C GLY A 124 7.89 -5.33 -21.79
N TYR A 125 6.65 -4.94 -22.08
CA TYR A 125 6.01 -3.77 -21.47
C TYR A 125 5.74 -4.00 -19.98
N SER A 126 5.30 -5.20 -19.59
CA SER A 126 5.17 -5.60 -18.18
C SER A 126 6.47 -5.38 -17.41
N ALA A 127 7.59 -5.90 -17.92
CA ALA A 127 8.89 -5.74 -17.29
C ALA A 127 9.34 -4.27 -17.22
N ALA A 128 9.12 -3.50 -18.30
CA ALA A 128 9.49 -2.09 -18.35
C ALA A 128 8.71 -1.23 -17.35
N LEU A 129 7.41 -1.51 -17.16
CA LEU A 129 6.54 -0.77 -16.25
C LEU A 129 6.65 -1.25 -14.80
N ALA A 130 6.97 -2.52 -14.56
CA ALA A 130 7.09 -3.07 -13.21
C ALA A 130 8.12 -2.29 -12.38
N ASN A 131 9.29 -1.96 -12.93
CA ASN A 131 10.34 -1.25 -12.20
C ASN A 131 9.92 0.13 -11.66
N PRO A 132 9.44 1.08 -12.50
CA PRO A 132 9.03 2.40 -12.00
C PRO A 132 7.86 2.30 -11.01
N PHE A 133 6.88 1.42 -11.23
CA PHE A 133 5.79 1.23 -10.27
C PHE A 133 6.26 0.58 -8.96
N GLY A 134 7.23 -0.33 -9.01
CA GLY A 134 7.86 -0.92 -7.84
C GLY A 134 8.60 0.11 -6.99
N ILE A 135 9.40 0.96 -7.64
CA ILE A 135 10.10 2.08 -6.98
C ILE A 135 9.08 3.06 -6.38
N ALA A 136 8.05 3.45 -7.13
CA ALA A 136 7.01 4.36 -6.66
C ALA A 136 6.25 3.78 -5.45
N THR A 137 5.92 2.49 -5.47
CA THR A 137 5.25 1.76 -4.37
C THR A 137 6.10 1.74 -3.11
N LEU A 138 7.40 1.43 -3.24
CA LEU A 138 8.30 1.42 -2.10
C LEU A 138 8.48 2.84 -1.53
N PHE A 139 8.69 3.82 -2.40
CA PHE A 139 8.84 5.23 -2.01
C PHE A 139 7.61 5.72 -1.24
N ILE A 140 6.40 5.54 -1.78
CA ILE A 140 5.17 5.99 -1.13
C ILE A 140 4.90 5.21 0.17
N THR A 141 5.27 3.92 0.23
CA THR A 141 5.19 3.13 1.48
C THR A 141 6.06 3.73 2.57
N VAL A 142 7.30 4.11 2.27
CA VAL A 142 8.20 4.78 3.22
C VAL A 142 7.63 6.14 3.64
N VAL A 143 7.10 6.93 2.70
CA VAL A 143 6.47 8.22 3.01
C VAL A 143 5.27 8.05 3.95
N VAL A 144 4.40 7.08 3.70
CA VAL A 144 3.26 6.74 4.55
C VAL A 144 3.73 6.33 5.94
N LEU A 145 4.76 5.47 6.05
CA LEU A 145 5.32 5.03 7.32
C LEU A 145 5.86 6.21 8.13
N VAL A 146 6.74 7.02 7.54
CA VAL A 146 7.30 8.22 8.19
C VAL A 146 6.18 9.16 8.63
N ARG A 147 5.17 9.35 7.79
CA ARG A 147 4.02 10.20 8.11
C ARG A 147 3.22 9.66 9.29
N ALA A 148 2.95 8.36 9.34
CA ALA A 148 2.26 7.70 10.43
C ALA A 148 2.97 7.94 11.78
N PHE A 149 4.31 7.81 11.80
CA PHE A 149 5.09 8.12 12.99
C PHE A 149 5.04 9.60 13.37
N ARG A 150 5.17 10.52 12.40
CA ARG A 150 5.09 11.97 12.68
C ARG A 150 3.73 12.39 13.24
N ASP A 151 2.65 11.82 12.71
CA ASP A 151 1.29 12.13 13.18
C ASP A 151 1.02 11.53 14.57
N ALA A 152 1.60 10.36 14.89
CA ALA A 152 1.57 9.77 16.22
C ALA A 152 2.33 10.64 17.26
N SER A 153 3.54 11.09 16.93
CA SER A 153 4.35 11.94 17.82
C SER A 153 3.69 13.29 18.10
N ARG A 154 3.07 13.92 17.09
CA ARG A 154 2.31 15.17 17.26
C ARG A 154 1.12 15.01 18.19
N SER A 155 0.38 13.92 18.04
CA SER A 155 -0.78 13.64 18.91
C SER A 155 -0.35 13.49 20.37
N ARG A 156 0.81 12.86 20.64
CA ARG A 156 1.37 12.72 21.99
C ARG A 156 1.78 14.06 22.60
N SER A 157 2.49 14.90 21.85
CA SER A 157 2.93 16.23 22.33
C SER A 157 1.76 17.12 22.73
N ILE A 158 0.68 17.14 21.94
CA ILE A 158 -0.54 17.90 22.27
C ILE A 158 -1.23 17.33 23.51
N GLY A 159 -1.25 16.00 23.66
CA GLY A 159 -1.83 15.34 24.83
C GLY A 159 -1.08 15.64 26.14
N VAL A 160 0.24 15.87 26.09
CA VAL A 160 1.05 16.29 27.24
C VAL A 160 0.78 17.74 27.62
N ILE A 161 0.60 18.64 26.66
CA ILE A 161 0.32 20.07 26.93
C ILE A 161 -1.08 20.29 27.54
N ARG A 162 -2.01 19.35 27.33
CA ARG A 162 -3.39 19.44 27.83
C ARG A 162 -3.61 18.78 29.21
N ARG A 163 -2.57 18.27 29.85
CA ARG A 163 -2.62 17.74 31.23
C ARG A 163 -1.90 18.70 32.17
#